data_AF-A0A661JEN2-F1
#
_entry.id   AF-A0A661JEN2-F1
#
_cell.length_a   1.000
_cell.length_b   1.000
_cell.length_c   1.000
_cell.angle_alpha   90.00
_cell.angle_beta   90.00
_cell.angle_gamma   90.00
#
_symmetry.space_group_name_H-M   'P 1'
#
loop_
_entity.id
_entity.type
_entity.pdbx_description
1 polymer ?
#
loop_
_entity_poly.entity_id
_entity_poly.type
_entity_poly.pdbx_seq_one_letter_code
_entity_poly.pdbx_strand_id
1 'polypeptide(L)'
;MDLFTVMEIGASALSAQRTRIEVISSNLANIHTTRTPKGGPYRRRDVLFRSEPLQGAGPLGEWVMGVRVVQVVEDGRPFPVVYDPGHPDADERGFVRMPNVDLVEEMTNLMLAARS
;
A
#
# COMPACT_ATOMS: atom_id res chain seq x y z
N MET A 1 32.02 9.16 -4.29
CA MET A 1 30.54 9.12 -4.40
C MET A 1 30.17 10.04 -5.53
N ASP A 2 29.63 9.49 -6.61
CA ASP A 2 29.24 10.24 -7.81
C ASP A 2 27.85 10.87 -7.61
N LEU A 3 27.65 12.08 -8.14
CA LEU A 3 26.38 12.82 -8.05
C LEU A 3 25.24 12.04 -8.71
N PHE A 4 25.54 11.35 -9.82
CA PHE A 4 24.58 10.53 -10.54
C PHE A 4 24.06 9.38 -9.68
N THR A 5 24.93 8.71 -8.92
CA THR A 5 24.53 7.64 -8.00
C THR A 5 23.59 8.13 -6.91
N VAL A 6 23.81 9.33 -6.35
CA VAL A 6 22.91 9.91 -5.33
C VAL A 6 21.53 10.21 -5.93
N MET A 7 21.50 10.75 -7.15
CA MET A 7 20.24 11.01 -7.87
C MET A 7 19.48 9.72 -8.20
N GLU A 8 20.19 8.65 -8.59
CA GLU A 8 19.58 7.34 -8.87
C GLU A 8 18.95 6.70 -7.63
N ILE A 9 19.62 6.79 -6.46
CA ILE A 9 19.03 6.34 -5.19
C ILE A 9 17.74 7.11 -4.91
N GLY A 10 17.79 8.45 -5.00
CA GLY A 10 16.60 9.29 -4.80
C GLY A 10 15.48 8.96 -5.78
N ALA A 11 15.80 8.76 -7.06
CA ALA A 11 14.83 8.37 -8.08
C ALA A 11 14.19 7.01 -7.76
N SER A 12 14.96 6.02 -7.30
CA SER A 12 14.44 4.71 -6.89
C SER A 12 13.48 4.83 -5.70
N ALA A 13 13.83 5.65 -4.70
CA ALA A 13 12.99 5.90 -3.53
C ALA A 13 11.69 6.61 -3.90
N LEU A 14 11.75 7.67 -4.73
CA LEU A 14 10.58 8.40 -5.21
C LEU A 14 9.66 7.50 -6.04
N SER A 15 10.23 6.64 -6.89
CA SER A 15 9.46 5.67 -7.67
C SER A 15 8.74 4.68 -6.75
N ALA A 16 9.42 4.18 -5.71
CA ALA A 16 8.83 3.28 -4.73
C ALA A 16 7.70 3.95 -3.91
N GLN A 17 7.90 5.20 -3.46
CA GLN A 17 6.85 5.95 -2.75
C GLN A 17 5.66 6.30 -3.64
N ARG A 18 5.88 6.59 -4.93
CA ARG A 18 4.79 6.77 -5.89
C ARG A 18 3.88 5.54 -5.94
N THR A 19 4.44 4.34 -6.01
CA THR A 19 3.66 3.09 -5.96
C THR A 19 2.91 2.94 -4.63
N ARG A 20 3.51 3.35 -3.51
CA ARG A 20 2.81 3.37 -2.21
C ARG A 20 1.59 4.30 -2.23
N ILE A 21 1.73 5.49 -2.79
CA ILE A 21 0.62 6.45 -2.95
C ILE A 21 -0.49 5.86 -3.82
N GLU A 22 -0.14 5.17 -4.92
CA GLU A 22 -1.11 4.49 -5.79
C GLU A 22 -1.88 3.39 -5.02
N VAL A 23 -1.20 2.62 -4.18
CA VAL A 23 -1.84 1.59 -3.33
C VAL A 23 -2.75 2.23 -2.27
N ILE A 24 -2.29 3.28 -1.58
CA ILE A 24 -3.11 4.00 -0.59
C ILE A 24 -4.34 4.62 -1.24
N SER A 25 -4.18 5.21 -2.43
CA SER A 25 -5.30 5.75 -3.20
C SER A 25 -6.32 4.67 -3.56
N SER A 26 -5.84 3.47 -3.94
CA SER A 26 -6.71 2.31 -4.18
C SER A 26 -7.44 1.87 -2.92
N ASN A 27 -6.78 1.84 -1.76
CA ASN A 27 -7.41 1.50 -0.48
C ASN A 27 -8.53 2.49 -0.15
N LEU A 28 -8.24 3.80 -0.25
CA LEU A 28 -9.19 4.86 0.05
C LEU A 28 -10.40 4.83 -0.89
N ALA A 29 -10.18 4.58 -2.18
CA ALA A 29 -11.27 4.46 -3.16
C ALA A 29 -12.20 3.26 -2.86
N ASN A 30 -11.70 2.23 -2.19
CA ASN A 30 -12.45 1.00 -1.90
C ASN A 30 -12.85 0.86 -0.42
N ILE A 31 -12.74 1.92 0.39
CA ILE A 31 -13.02 1.89 1.85
C ILE A 31 -14.47 1.49 2.19
N HIS A 32 -15.41 1.72 1.27
CA HIS A 32 -16.82 1.33 1.41
C HIS A 32 -17.22 0.19 0.48
N THR A 33 -16.26 -0.50 -0.14
CA THR A 33 -16.54 -1.57 -1.09
C THR A 33 -16.72 -2.91 -0.38
N THR A 34 -17.98 -3.25 -0.09
CA THR A 34 -18.41 -4.50 0.54
C THR A 34 -18.49 -5.69 -0.41
N ARG A 35 -18.48 -5.43 -1.73
CA ARG A 35 -18.58 -6.46 -2.78
C ARG A 35 -17.51 -6.28 -3.85
N THR A 36 -16.54 -7.19 -3.87
CA THR A 36 -15.53 -7.27 -4.93
C THR A 36 -15.91 -8.34 -5.97
N PRO A 37 -15.31 -8.33 -7.18
CA PRO A 37 -15.53 -9.37 -8.20
C PRO A 37 -15.18 -10.80 -7.73
N LYS A 38 -14.33 -10.93 -6.71
CA LYS A 38 -13.93 -12.23 -6.12
C LYS A 38 -14.86 -12.68 -4.98
N GLY A 39 -15.86 -11.87 -4.64
CA GLY A 39 -16.72 -12.09 -3.48
C GLY A 39 -16.14 -11.48 -2.20
N GLY A 40 -17.01 -10.91 -1.37
CA GLY A 40 -16.66 -10.30 -0.09
C GLY A 40 -16.06 -8.88 -0.18
N PRO A 41 -15.79 -8.27 0.99
CA PRO A 41 -15.32 -6.89 1.10
C PRO A 41 -13.89 -6.72 0.61
N TYR A 42 -13.55 -5.49 0.21
CA TYR A 42 -12.19 -5.12 -0.17
C TYR A 42 -11.23 -5.33 0.99
N ARG A 43 -10.08 -5.97 0.71
CA ARG A 43 -8.99 -6.13 1.66
C ARG A 43 -7.93 -5.07 1.38
N ARG A 44 -7.58 -4.31 2.42
CA ARG A 44 -6.51 -3.32 2.41
C ARG A 44 -5.23 -3.95 1.88
N ARG A 45 -4.48 -3.18 1.09
CA ARG A 45 -3.19 -3.57 0.52
C ARG A 45 -2.09 -2.65 1.04
N ASP A 46 -0.88 -3.18 1.16
CA ASP A 46 0.32 -2.40 1.48
C ASP A 46 1.49 -2.84 0.59
N VAL A 47 2.52 -2.02 0.51
CA VAL A 47 3.72 -2.27 -0.30
C VAL A 47 4.85 -2.82 0.57
N LEU A 48 5.52 -3.86 0.09
CA LEU A 48 6.76 -4.36 0.68
C LEU A 48 7.95 -3.79 -0.09
N PHE A 49 8.78 -3.03 0.62
CA PHE A 49 10.03 -2.51 0.10
C PHE A 49 11.19 -3.48 0.34
N ARG A 50 12.16 -3.46 -0.55
CA ARG A 50 13.46 -4.12 -0.37
C ARG A 50 14.56 -3.21 -0.89
N SER A 51 15.68 -3.22 -0.18
CA SER A 51 16.92 -2.64 -0.64
C SER A 51 17.57 -3.57 -1.68
N GLU A 52 17.86 -3.07 -2.86
CA GLU A 52 18.56 -3.82 -3.92
C GLU A 52 19.80 -3.04 -4.39
N PRO A 53 20.91 -3.72 -4.74
CA PRO A 53 22.09 -3.05 -5.27
C PRO A 53 21.79 -2.34 -6.59
N LEU A 54 22.29 -1.11 -6.74
CA LEU A 54 22.16 -0.35 -7.99
C LEU A 54 23.10 -0.92 -9.07
N GLN A 55 22.52 -1.42 -10.16
CA GLN A 55 23.29 -1.88 -11.33
C GLN A 55 23.99 -0.68 -11.98
N GLY A 56 25.31 -0.76 -12.12
CA GLY A 56 26.12 0.28 -12.78
C GLY A 56 27.05 1.07 -11.86
N ALA A 57 26.97 0.89 -10.54
CA ALA A 57 27.79 1.61 -9.56
C ALA A 57 29.27 1.13 -9.44
N GLY A 58 29.78 0.40 -10.44
CA GLY A 58 31.18 -0.05 -10.49
C GLY A 58 31.59 -0.99 -9.33
N PRO A 59 32.88 -1.06 -8.95
CA PRO A 59 33.37 -1.90 -7.84
C PRO A 59 32.79 -1.54 -6.46
N LEU A 60 32.13 -0.38 -6.34
CA LEU A 60 31.42 0.08 -5.14
C LEU A 60 29.93 -0.31 -5.16
N GLY A 61 29.43 -0.93 -6.24
CA GLY A 61 28.00 -1.18 -6.44
C GLY A 61 27.37 -2.17 -5.48
N GLU A 62 28.15 -3.00 -4.78
CA GLU A 62 27.63 -3.82 -3.67
C GLU A 62 27.25 -3.00 -2.43
N TRP A 63 27.81 -1.80 -2.27
CA TRP A 63 27.58 -0.92 -1.11
C TRP A 63 26.53 0.17 -1.38
N VAL A 64 26.11 0.31 -2.64
CA VAL A 64 25.15 1.32 -3.08
C VAL A 64 23.79 0.66 -3.29
N MET A 65 22.88 0.88 -2.33
CA MET A 65 21.56 0.25 -2.32
C MET A 65 20.48 1.26 -2.72
N GLY A 66 19.69 0.92 -3.73
CA GLY A 66 18.43 1.59 -4.05
C GLY A 66 17.25 0.92 -3.35
N VAL A 67 16.05 1.47 -3.54
CA VAL A 67 14.81 0.92 -2.98
C VAL A 67 13.90 0.46 -4.11
N ARG A 68 13.30 -0.72 -3.96
CA ARG A 68 12.32 -1.27 -4.89
C ARG A 68 11.11 -1.82 -4.17
N VAL A 69 9.94 -1.72 -4.80
CA VAL A 69 8.73 -2.43 -4.37
C VAL A 69 8.84 -3.88 -4.85
N VAL A 70 8.91 -4.81 -3.90
CA VAL A 70 8.96 -6.25 -4.17
C VAL A 70 7.57 -6.79 -4.50
N GLN A 71 6.59 -6.37 -3.70
CA GLN A 71 5.25 -6.94 -3.76
C GLN A 71 4.24 -5.99 -3.12
N VAL A 72 3.00 -6.04 -3.60
CA VAL A 72 1.83 -5.52 -2.90
C VAL A 72 1.19 -6.68 -2.14
N VAL A 73 1.11 -6.56 -0.82
CA VAL A 73 0.56 -7.58 0.07
C VAL A 73 -0.80 -7.16 0.60
N GLU A 74 -1.66 -8.13 0.85
CA GLU A 74 -2.94 -7.88 1.49
C GLU A 74 -2.80 -7.92 3.02
N ASP A 75 -3.51 -7.04 3.70
CA ASP A 75 -3.52 -6.95 5.14
C ASP A 75 -4.30 -8.15 5.75
N GLY A 76 -3.61 -8.94 6.57
CA GLY A 76 -4.16 -10.13 7.22
C GLY A 76 -5.13 -9.85 8.38
N ARG A 77 -5.34 -8.59 8.77
CA ARG A 77 -6.32 -8.22 9.80
C ARG A 77 -7.73 -8.71 9.41
N PRO A 78 -8.56 -9.13 10.39
CA PRO A 78 -9.93 -9.51 10.12
C PRO A 78 -10.75 -8.30 9.62
N PHE A 79 -11.79 -8.58 8.84
CA PHE A 79 -12.73 -7.56 8.41
C PHE A 79 -13.57 -7.06 9.60
N PRO A 80 -13.65 -5.74 9.84
CA PRO A 80 -14.56 -5.19 10.84
C PRO A 80 -16.00 -5.55 10.50
N VAL A 81 -16.77 -5.89 11.53
CA VAL A 81 -18.19 -6.23 11.40
C VAL A 81 -18.99 -5.10 12.03
N VAL A 82 -19.91 -4.53 11.25
CA VAL A 82 -20.77 -3.42 11.67
C VAL A 82 -22.21 -3.88 11.62
N TYR A 83 -23.00 -3.51 12.64
CA TYR A 83 -24.43 -3.78 12.63
C TYR A 83 -25.13 -2.70 11.81
N ASP A 84 -25.64 -3.08 10.64
CA ASP A 84 -26.43 -2.24 9.75
C ASP A 84 -27.48 -3.11 9.03
N PRO A 85 -28.67 -3.29 9.63
CA PRO A 85 -29.74 -4.11 9.06
C PRO A 85 -30.31 -3.59 7.73
N GLY A 86 -30.07 -2.31 7.39
CA GLY A 86 -30.52 -1.70 6.15
C GLY A 86 -29.56 -1.93 4.98
N HIS A 87 -28.37 -2.47 5.24
CA HIS A 87 -27.35 -2.65 4.22
C HIS A 87 -27.69 -3.81 3.26
N PRO A 88 -27.57 -3.64 1.93
CA PRO A 88 -27.89 -4.70 0.96
C PRO A 88 -27.01 -5.95 1.08
N ASP A 89 -25.84 -5.82 1.70
CA ASP A 89 -24.90 -6.92 1.97
C ASP A 89 -24.93 -7.40 3.43
N ALA A 90 -25.91 -7.00 4.23
CA ALA A 90 -26.07 -7.49 5.60
C ALA A 90 -26.43 -8.98 5.62
N ASP A 91 -25.92 -9.70 6.62
CA ASP A 91 -26.32 -11.07 6.87
C ASP A 91 -27.75 -11.16 7.49
N GLU A 92 -28.25 -12.38 7.69
CA GLU A 92 -29.57 -12.64 8.28
C GLU A 92 -29.78 -12.00 9.66
N ARG A 93 -28.69 -11.61 10.33
CA ARG A 93 -28.68 -11.01 11.66
C ARG A 93 -28.47 -9.49 11.61
N GLY A 94 -28.36 -8.89 10.41
CA GLY A 94 -28.16 -7.46 10.21
C GLY A 94 -26.70 -6.99 10.33
N PHE A 95 -25.73 -7.90 10.26
CA PHE A 95 -24.31 -7.56 10.31
C PHE A 95 -23.70 -7.51 8.91
N VAL A 96 -22.90 -6.47 8.64
CA VAL A 96 -22.14 -6.32 7.39
C VAL A 96 -20.64 -6.40 7.67
N ARG A 97 -19.92 -7.06 6.78
CA ARG A 97 -18.45 -7.10 6.81
C ARG A 97 -17.92 -5.94 5.98
N MET A 98 -17.26 -5.00 6.65
CA MET A 98 -16.67 -3.84 6.01
C MET A 98 -15.21 -4.12 5.62
N PRO A 99 -14.67 -3.41 4.62
CA PRO A 99 -13.23 -3.39 4.36
C PRO A 99 -12.40 -3.07 5.60
N ASN A 100 -11.24 -3.70 5.74
CA ASN A 100 -10.28 -3.43 6.82
C ASN A 100 -9.38 -2.21 6.50
N VAL A 101 -9.97 -1.18 5.91
CA VAL A 101 -9.29 0.07 5.55
C VAL A 101 -9.68 1.14 6.57
N ASP A 102 -8.68 1.71 7.24
CA ASP A 102 -8.87 2.83 8.18
C ASP A 102 -8.48 4.14 7.49
N LEU A 103 -9.43 5.08 7.41
CA LEU A 103 -9.24 6.36 6.74
C LEU A 103 -8.09 7.17 7.37
N VAL A 104 -7.99 7.18 8.70
CA VAL A 104 -6.98 7.96 9.42
C VAL A 104 -5.60 7.35 9.18
N GLU A 105 -5.51 6.01 9.20
CA GLU A 105 -4.28 5.27 8.89
C GLU A 105 -3.80 5.56 7.46
N GLU A 106 -4.69 5.44 6.47
CA GLU A 106 -4.36 5.67 5.05
C GLU A 106 -3.96 7.11 4.76
N MET A 107 -4.67 8.10 5.32
CA MET A 107 -4.31 9.52 5.15
C MET A 107 -2.98 9.85 5.81
N THR A 108 -2.69 9.25 6.97
CA THR A 108 -1.38 9.39 7.63
C THR A 108 -0.27 8.80 6.78
N ASN A 109 -0.48 7.59 6.24
CA ASN A 109 0.48 6.95 5.34
C ASN A 109 0.68 7.74 4.05
N LEU A 110 -0.38 8.36 3.51
CA LEU A 110 -0.29 9.21 2.31
C LEU A 110 0.58 10.44 2.58
N MET A 111 0.38 11.11 3.71
CA MET A 111 1.21 12.25 4.11
C MET A 111 2.69 11.86 4.28
N LEU A 112 2.96 10.69 4.86
CA LEU A 112 4.34 10.19 5.02
C LEU A 112 4.98 9.85 3.66
N ALA A 113 4.22 9.19 2.77
CA ALA A 113 4.71 8.82 1.44
C ALA A 113 4.96 10.04 0.54
N ALA A 114 4.16 11.10 0.66
CA ALA A 114 4.35 12.33 -0.10
C ALA A 114 5.58 13.15 0.34
N ARG A 115 6.11 12.88 1.55
CA ARG A 115 7.26 13.60 2.12
C ARG A 115 8.61 12.89 1.92
N SER A 116 8.60 11.58 1.70
CA SER A 116 9.79 10.70 1.72
C SER A 116 10.29 10.40 0.31
#